data_AF-A0A815BD16-F1
#
_entry.id   AF-A0A815BD16-F1
#
_cell.length_a   1.000
_cell.length_b   1.000
_cell.length_c   1.000
_cell.angle_alpha   90.00
_cell.angle_beta   90.00
_cell.angle_gamma   90.00
#
_symmetry.space_group_name_H-M   'P 1'
#
loop_
_entity.id
_entity.type
_entity.pdbx_description
1 polymer ?
#
loop_
_entity_poly.entity_id
_entity_poly.type
_entity_poly.pdbx_seq_one_letter_code
_entity_poly.pdbx_strand_id
1 'polypeptide(L)'
;MKITKDILGLLKDAIYKNANKASGFLINGFPRRIEQGIQFEQDVARLKRGETSGRIDDNEETIEKRLVTFHQETQPILDYYGKQGKLITIDTNRKPDEIFEDVSYELGKIVKQQPLVRPRDPALDKLKNKKIIFVIGGSDRDLLRAAVQSKTERGEQLNALMTEGKLVPMEVVLDLLKENMIKNADKSKGFLIDGYPREIAQAKKFEELIAPCNLVLYINANDATMTKRLLHRAQTSGRVDDNEETIKKRLKTFHKETIPVLDLYEKKNKLEEIDSELEPDAVFSQVRDILDKLA
;
A
#
# COMPACT_ATOMS: atom_id res chain seq x y z
N MET A 1 -5.41 -9.91 -38.83
CA MET A 1 -4.82 -8.61 -39.20
C MET A 1 -5.60 -7.52 -38.48
N LYS A 2 -4.92 -6.66 -37.70
CA LYS A 2 -5.26 -5.27 -37.30
C LYS A 2 -6.74 -5.02 -36.91
N ILE A 3 -7.12 -4.75 -35.65
CA ILE A 3 -6.89 -3.50 -34.92
C ILE A 3 -6.72 -3.84 -33.42
N THR A 4 -5.49 -4.15 -33.05
CA THR A 4 -4.99 -4.27 -31.67
C THR A 4 -4.26 -2.98 -31.27
N LYS A 5 -4.60 -1.81 -31.83
CA LYS A 5 -3.72 -0.63 -31.69
C LYS A 5 -4.31 0.71 -31.22
N ASP A 6 -5.57 1.08 -31.48
CA ASP A 6 -5.89 2.51 -31.29
C ASP A 6 -6.77 2.87 -30.07
N ILE A 7 -7.72 2.05 -29.62
CA ILE A 7 -8.64 2.47 -28.53
C ILE A 7 -8.16 2.05 -27.13
N LEU A 8 -7.43 0.92 -27.02
CA LEU A 8 -6.64 0.60 -25.82
C LEU A 8 -5.42 1.52 -25.67
N GLY A 9 -5.01 2.22 -26.74
CA GLY A 9 -3.99 3.27 -26.71
C GLY A 9 -4.52 4.58 -26.11
N LEU A 10 -5.71 5.03 -26.51
CA LEU A 10 -6.28 6.31 -26.05
C LEU A 10 -6.86 6.27 -24.62
N LEU A 11 -7.37 5.12 -24.16
CA LEU A 11 -7.80 4.94 -22.76
C LEU A 11 -6.63 4.86 -21.77
N LYS A 12 -5.44 4.43 -22.24
CA LYS A 12 -4.22 4.48 -21.44
C LYS A 12 -3.64 5.90 -21.36
N ASP A 13 -3.61 6.66 -22.45
CA ASP A 13 -3.06 8.03 -22.44
C ASP A 13 -3.90 9.06 -21.66
N ALA A 14 -5.23 8.87 -21.55
CA ALA A 14 -6.10 9.79 -20.81
C ALA A 14 -6.06 9.59 -19.28
N ILE A 15 -5.79 8.36 -18.81
CA ILE A 15 -5.71 8.06 -17.37
C ILE A 15 -4.28 8.35 -16.86
N TYR A 16 -3.26 8.06 -17.66
CA TYR A 16 -1.86 8.32 -17.32
C TYR A 16 -1.46 9.80 -17.33
N LYS A 17 -2.27 10.70 -17.89
CA LYS A 17 -1.93 12.13 -17.89
C LYS A 17 -2.50 12.95 -16.72
N ASN A 18 -3.37 12.42 -15.85
CA ASN A 18 -3.89 13.23 -14.73
C ASN A 18 -4.27 12.48 -13.44
N ALA A 19 -3.89 11.21 -13.24
CA ALA A 19 -4.05 10.51 -11.95
C ALA A 19 -2.96 10.84 -10.89
N ASN A 20 -2.00 11.72 -11.22
CA ASN A 20 -1.41 12.65 -10.25
C ASN A 20 -2.15 13.99 -10.41
N LYS A 21 -3.01 14.46 -9.51
CA LYS A 21 -3.18 14.10 -8.10
C LYS A 21 -4.66 14.29 -7.74
N ALA A 22 -5.29 13.15 -7.51
CA ALA A 22 -6.45 12.97 -6.63
C ALA A 22 -7.60 13.97 -6.79
N SER A 23 -8.52 13.64 -7.69
CA SER A 23 -9.94 13.88 -7.46
C SER A 23 -10.68 12.55 -7.52
N GLY A 24 -11.54 12.30 -6.52
CA GLY A 24 -12.64 11.36 -6.66
C GLY A 24 -12.65 10.12 -5.76
N PHE A 25 -12.72 10.30 -4.44
CA PHE A 25 -13.92 9.74 -3.81
C PHE A 25 -15.02 10.75 -4.09
N LEU A 26 -15.83 10.47 -5.12
CA LEU A 26 -17.08 11.18 -5.34
C LEU A 26 -18.08 10.71 -4.29
N ILE A 27 -18.11 11.40 -3.15
CA ILE A 27 -19.40 11.89 -2.70
C ILE A 27 -19.51 13.28 -3.34
N ASN A 28 -20.23 13.34 -4.46
CA ASN A 28 -20.55 14.59 -5.13
C ASN A 28 -21.21 15.56 -4.13
N GLY A 29 -20.68 16.79 -4.07
CA GLY A 29 -21.43 17.97 -3.65
C GLY A 29 -21.61 18.18 -2.15
N PHE A 30 -20.52 18.36 -1.41
CA PHE A 30 -20.55 19.16 -0.18
C PHE A 30 -19.63 20.35 -0.38
N PRO A 31 -20.14 21.58 -0.51
CA PRO A 31 -19.26 22.69 -0.57
C PRO A 31 -18.98 23.13 0.85
N ARG A 32 -17.71 23.46 1.06
CA ARG A 32 -17.21 23.87 2.35
C ARG A 32 -17.83 25.22 2.69
N ARG A 33 -18.56 25.19 3.80
CA ARG A 33 -19.00 26.29 4.67
C ARG A 33 -20.15 27.16 4.20
N ILE A 34 -21.19 27.08 5.03
CA ILE A 34 -22.14 28.12 5.43
C ILE A 34 -22.36 27.82 6.94
N GLU A 35 -22.21 28.74 7.90
CA GLU A 35 -22.46 30.18 7.87
C GLU A 35 -21.79 30.94 9.05
N GLN A 36 -21.78 32.27 8.89
CA GLN A 36 -21.65 33.36 9.87
C GLN A 36 -20.25 33.70 10.41
N GLY A 37 -19.70 34.76 9.78
CA GLY A 37 -18.59 35.55 10.28
C GLY A 37 -17.28 35.26 9.55
N ILE A 38 -16.70 36.31 8.97
CA ILE A 38 -15.42 36.33 8.22
C ILE A 38 -15.60 36.13 6.70
N GLN A 39 -16.34 37.05 6.07
CA GLN A 39 -16.40 37.17 4.61
C GLN A 39 -15.11 37.82 4.04
N PHE A 40 -14.42 38.67 4.80
CA PHE A 40 -13.38 39.54 4.20
C PHE A 40 -12.00 38.88 4.08
N GLU A 41 -11.52 38.18 5.12
CA GLU A 41 -10.14 37.66 5.12
C GLU A 41 -9.94 36.45 4.19
N GLN A 42 -10.98 35.64 3.99
CA GLN A 42 -10.90 34.44 3.15
C GLN A 42 -10.91 34.77 1.66
N ASP A 43 -11.66 35.80 1.26
CA ASP A 43 -11.70 36.29 -0.11
C ASP A 43 -10.37 36.99 -0.46
N VAL A 44 -9.78 37.75 0.48
CA VAL A 44 -8.42 38.28 0.36
C VAL A 44 -7.37 37.17 0.24
N ALA A 45 -7.50 36.07 1.00
CA ALA A 45 -6.59 34.93 0.91
C ALA A 45 -6.78 34.07 -0.36
N ARG A 46 -7.94 34.12 -1.01
CA ARG A 46 -8.20 33.52 -2.33
C ARG A 46 -7.62 34.39 -3.44
N LEU A 47 -7.80 35.71 -3.38
CA LEU A 47 -7.22 36.66 -4.33
C LEU A 47 -5.68 36.63 -4.29
N LYS A 48 -5.05 36.63 -3.09
CA LYS A 48 -3.60 36.46 -2.94
C LYS A 48 -3.07 35.11 -3.45
N ARG A 49 -3.90 34.06 -3.43
CA ARG A 49 -3.56 32.76 -4.03
C ARG A 49 -3.68 32.77 -5.55
N GLY A 50 -4.65 33.49 -6.12
CA GLY A 50 -4.72 33.72 -7.57
C GLY A 50 -3.45 34.37 -8.10
N GLU A 51 -2.95 35.39 -7.40
CA GLU A 51 -1.70 36.11 -7.75
C GLU A 51 -0.43 35.23 -7.67
N THR A 52 -0.38 34.28 -6.73
CA THR A 52 0.81 33.42 -6.50
C THR A 52 0.76 32.06 -7.21
N SER A 53 -0.41 31.58 -7.60
CA SER A 53 -0.60 30.25 -8.22
C SER A 53 -0.85 30.28 -9.72
N GLY A 54 -1.02 31.46 -10.34
CA GLY A 54 -1.28 31.60 -11.77
C GLY A 54 -2.67 31.14 -12.21
N ARG A 55 -3.62 31.03 -11.27
CA ARG A 55 -5.01 30.66 -11.56
C ARG A 55 -5.82 31.88 -12.00
N ILE A 56 -6.09 31.94 -13.31
CA ILE A 56 -6.83 33.04 -13.95
C ILE A 56 -8.31 33.12 -13.52
N ASP A 57 -8.85 32.05 -12.94
CA ASP A 57 -10.24 31.93 -12.50
C ASP A 57 -10.46 32.28 -11.01
N ASP A 58 -9.41 32.59 -10.25
CA ASP A 58 -9.51 33.04 -8.86
C ASP A 58 -9.67 34.58 -8.81
N ASN A 59 -10.74 35.08 -9.44
CA ASN A 59 -11.14 36.50 -9.45
C ASN A 59 -12.50 36.72 -8.75
N GLU A 60 -12.77 37.96 -8.36
CA GLU A 60 -13.96 38.38 -7.60
C GLU A 60 -15.27 37.90 -8.25
N GLU A 61 -15.45 38.14 -9.55
CA GLU A 61 -16.65 37.75 -10.30
C GLU A 61 -16.89 36.23 -10.28
N THR A 62 -15.82 35.44 -10.38
CA THR A 62 -15.91 33.98 -10.37
C THR A 62 -16.22 33.46 -8.96
N ILE A 63 -15.69 34.11 -7.92
CA ILE A 63 -15.98 33.78 -6.53
C ILE A 63 -17.45 34.08 -6.21
N GLU A 64 -17.97 35.22 -6.63
CA GLU A 64 -19.39 35.58 -6.45
C GLU A 64 -20.32 34.57 -7.14
N LYS A 65 -20.06 34.23 -8.40
CA LYS A 65 -20.84 33.21 -9.13
C LYS A 65 -20.84 31.87 -8.40
N ARG A 66 -19.68 31.42 -7.90
CA ARG A 66 -19.56 30.16 -7.14
C ARG A 66 -20.33 30.20 -5.82
N LEU A 67 -20.37 31.34 -5.14
CA LEU A 67 -21.18 31.50 -3.92
C LEU A 67 -22.67 31.41 -4.25
N VAL A 68 -23.14 32.09 -5.29
CA VAL A 68 -24.53 31.98 -5.74
C VAL A 68 -24.88 30.53 -6.08
N THR A 69 -24.04 29.84 -6.87
CA THR A 69 -24.23 28.42 -7.22
C THR A 69 -24.22 27.52 -5.99
N PHE A 70 -23.34 27.76 -5.00
CA PHE A 70 -23.35 27.04 -3.73
C PHE A 70 -24.72 27.12 -3.08
N HIS A 71 -25.22 28.33 -2.87
CA HIS A 71 -26.48 28.55 -2.16
C HIS A 71 -27.67 27.95 -2.91
N GLN A 72 -27.67 28.00 -4.24
CA GLN A 72 -28.77 27.49 -5.06
C GLN A 72 -28.75 25.96 -5.19
N GLU A 73 -27.59 25.37 -5.43
CA GLU A 73 -27.51 23.96 -5.81
C GLU A 73 -27.09 23.05 -4.67
N THR A 74 -26.26 23.55 -3.77
CA THR A 74 -25.62 22.68 -2.78
C THR A 74 -26.13 22.88 -1.37
N GLN A 75 -26.54 24.08 -0.96
CA GLN A 75 -27.23 24.28 0.32
C GLN A 75 -28.45 23.36 0.49
N PRO A 76 -29.30 23.12 -0.54
CA PRO A 76 -30.40 22.17 -0.40
C PRO A 76 -29.96 20.72 -0.12
N ILE A 77 -28.79 20.32 -0.63
CA ILE A 77 -28.19 19.00 -0.38
C ILE A 77 -27.68 18.93 1.07
N LEU A 78 -27.02 19.99 1.54
CA LEU A 78 -26.59 20.13 2.94
C LEU A 78 -27.79 19.99 3.88
N ASP A 79 -28.87 20.73 3.60
CA ASP A 79 -30.09 20.72 4.41
C ASP A 79 -30.75 19.35 4.42
N TYR A 80 -30.78 18.67 3.27
CA TYR A 80 -31.33 17.31 3.15
C TYR A 80 -30.59 16.31 4.04
N TYR A 81 -29.25 16.29 4.01
CA TYR A 81 -28.47 15.39 4.86
C TYR A 81 -28.40 15.85 6.32
N GLY A 82 -28.48 17.15 6.58
CA GLY A 82 -28.60 17.75 7.91
C GLY A 82 -29.87 17.28 8.63
N LYS A 83 -31.02 17.31 7.94
CA LYS A 83 -32.30 16.78 8.47
C LYS A 83 -32.24 15.28 8.80
N GLN A 84 -31.35 14.53 8.15
CA GLN A 84 -31.14 13.09 8.42
C GLN A 84 -30.10 12.81 9.51
N GLY A 85 -29.47 13.84 10.09
CA GLY A 85 -28.36 13.67 11.04
C GLY A 85 -27.10 13.07 10.40
N LYS A 86 -26.97 13.14 9.07
CA LYS A 86 -25.84 12.58 8.30
C LYS A 86 -24.80 13.63 7.92
N LEU A 87 -25.04 14.90 8.26
CA LEU A 87 -24.12 16.00 8.03
C LEU A 87 -23.33 16.30 9.30
N ILE A 88 -22.01 16.27 9.18
CA ILE A 88 -21.07 16.70 10.21
C ILE A 88 -20.36 17.94 9.66
N THR A 89 -20.48 19.06 10.37
CA THR A 89 -19.83 20.32 10.02
C THR A 89 -18.58 20.49 10.87
N ILE A 90 -17.47 20.82 10.24
CA ILE A 90 -16.17 21.04 10.91
C ILE A 90 -15.70 22.47 10.66
N ASP A 91 -15.29 23.14 11.71
CA ASP A 91 -14.78 24.51 11.64
C ASP A 91 -13.36 24.54 11.09
N THR A 92 -13.22 24.99 9.84
CA THR A 92 -11.92 25.09 9.16
C THR A 92 -11.17 26.42 9.37
N ASN A 93 -11.59 27.29 10.29
CA ASN A 93 -10.85 28.51 10.66
C ASN A 93 -9.80 28.27 11.74
N ARG A 94 -9.68 27.03 12.21
CA ARG A 94 -8.78 26.64 13.29
C ARG A 94 -7.44 26.16 12.73
N LYS A 95 -6.49 25.85 13.62
CA LYS A 95 -5.19 25.29 13.22
C LYS A 95 -5.37 23.91 12.55
N PRO A 96 -4.52 23.53 11.58
CA PRO A 96 -4.64 22.25 10.88
C PRO A 96 -4.69 21.02 11.80
N ASP A 97 -3.91 21.02 12.88
CA ASP A 97 -3.88 19.90 13.83
C ASP A 97 -5.21 19.76 14.59
N GLU A 98 -5.82 20.88 14.98
CA GLU A 98 -7.13 20.90 15.64
C GLU A 98 -8.24 20.43 14.69
N ILE A 99 -8.18 20.83 13.42
CA ILE A 99 -9.10 20.35 12.38
C ILE A 99 -8.93 18.83 12.19
N PHE A 100 -7.69 18.34 12.19
CA PHE A 100 -7.39 16.92 12.04
C PHE A 100 -7.94 16.09 13.22
N GLU A 101 -7.82 16.60 14.45
CA GLU A 101 -8.41 16.00 15.65
C GLU A 101 -9.94 15.92 15.55
N ASP A 102 -10.61 17.01 15.16
CA ASP A 102 -12.06 17.04 14.99
C ASP A 102 -12.53 16.02 13.94
N VAL A 103 -11.88 15.97 12.76
CA VAL A 103 -12.18 14.98 11.71
C VAL A 103 -11.99 13.56 12.21
N SER A 104 -10.88 13.29 12.88
CA SER A 104 -10.54 11.96 13.40
C SER A 104 -11.53 11.49 14.46
N TYR A 105 -11.97 12.40 15.33
CA TYR A 105 -12.96 12.13 16.36
C TYR A 105 -14.32 11.75 15.77
N GLU A 106 -14.81 12.52 14.81
CA GLU A 106 -16.12 12.28 14.17
C GLU A 106 -16.13 11.00 13.32
N LEU A 107 -15.04 10.74 12.56
CA LEU A 107 -14.86 9.46 11.88
C LEU A 107 -14.77 8.30 12.87
N GLY A 108 -14.11 8.51 14.00
CA GLY A 108 -14.01 7.53 15.08
C GLY A 108 -15.37 7.11 15.64
N LYS A 109 -16.35 8.01 15.74
CA LYS A 109 -17.73 7.67 16.17
C LYS A 109 -18.44 6.76 15.18
N ILE A 110 -18.28 7.00 13.89
CA ILE A 110 -18.86 6.19 12.81
C ILE A 110 -18.24 4.78 12.82
N VAL A 111 -16.91 4.71 12.95
CA VAL A 111 -16.16 3.44 12.95
C VAL A 111 -16.36 2.65 14.25
N LYS A 112 -16.63 3.30 15.39
CA LYS A 112 -16.93 2.61 16.66
C LYS A 112 -18.34 2.02 16.72
N GLN A 113 -19.29 2.53 15.92
CA GLN A 113 -20.69 2.06 15.93
C GLN A 113 -20.91 0.81 15.07
N GLN A 114 -19.98 0.46 14.19
CA GLN A 114 -19.98 -0.82 13.47
C GLN A 114 -18.55 -1.35 13.43
N PRO A 115 -18.24 -2.52 14.02
CA PRO A 115 -16.99 -3.17 13.66
C PRO A 115 -16.97 -3.28 12.14
N LEU A 116 -15.92 -2.76 11.51
CA LEU A 116 -15.75 -2.81 10.07
C LEU A 116 -15.50 -4.28 9.67
N VAL A 117 -16.56 -5.09 9.67
CA VAL A 117 -16.55 -6.45 9.13
C VAL A 117 -16.47 -6.26 7.62
N ARG A 118 -15.24 -6.20 7.09
CA ARG A 118 -15.05 -6.21 5.64
C ARG A 118 -15.70 -7.51 5.14
N PRO A 119 -16.65 -7.44 4.19
CA PRO A 119 -17.15 -8.65 3.55
C PRO A 119 -15.95 -9.46 3.05
N ARG A 120 -15.87 -10.73 3.45
CA ARG A 120 -14.81 -11.63 2.99
C ARG A 120 -14.83 -11.62 1.45
N ASP A 121 -13.71 -11.27 0.83
CA ASP A 121 -13.58 -11.27 -0.62
C ASP A 121 -13.80 -12.70 -1.14
N PRO A 122 -14.87 -12.97 -1.92
CA PRO A 122 -15.17 -14.31 -2.42
C PRO A 122 -14.03 -14.91 -3.26
N ALA A 123 -13.18 -14.09 -3.88
CA ALA A 123 -12.06 -14.58 -4.68
C ALA A 123 -10.99 -15.29 -3.83
N LEU A 124 -10.92 -15.02 -2.53
CA LEU A 124 -10.01 -15.71 -1.60
C LEU A 124 -10.40 -17.17 -1.35
N ASP A 125 -11.61 -17.59 -1.73
CA ASP A 125 -12.02 -18.99 -1.61
C ASP A 125 -11.19 -19.92 -2.49
N LYS A 126 -10.58 -19.39 -3.57
CA LYS A 126 -9.59 -20.10 -4.38
C LYS A 126 -8.33 -20.50 -3.60
N LEU A 127 -8.06 -19.85 -2.46
CA LEU A 127 -6.88 -20.07 -1.64
C LEU A 127 -7.10 -21.07 -0.49
N LYS A 128 -8.35 -21.48 -0.20
CA LYS A 128 -8.70 -22.31 0.97
C LYS A 128 -7.88 -23.60 1.10
N ASN A 129 -7.54 -24.22 -0.03
CA ASN A 129 -6.81 -25.50 -0.07
C ASN A 129 -5.36 -25.33 -0.57
N LYS A 130 -4.83 -24.10 -0.57
CA LYS A 130 -3.48 -23.81 -1.05
C LYS A 130 -2.53 -23.75 0.15
N LYS A 131 -1.37 -24.38 0.03
CA LYS A 131 -0.31 -24.28 1.04
C LYS A 131 0.36 -22.91 0.92
N ILE A 132 0.34 -22.11 1.97
CA ILE A 132 1.02 -20.81 2.03
C ILE A 132 2.29 -20.94 2.84
N ILE A 133 3.43 -20.66 2.22
CA ILE A 133 4.74 -20.79 2.84
C ILE A 133 5.48 -19.46 2.74
N PHE A 134 5.89 -18.91 3.88
CA PHE A 134 6.77 -17.74 3.91
C PHE A 134 8.23 -18.19 3.86
N VAL A 135 9.05 -17.48 3.08
CA VAL A 135 10.50 -17.70 3.06
C VAL A 135 11.18 -16.43 3.59
N ILE A 136 11.89 -16.57 4.70
CA ILE A 136 12.62 -15.50 5.39
C ILE A 136 14.12 -15.79 5.29
N GLY A 137 14.94 -14.76 5.10
CA GLY A 137 16.38 -14.91 4.83
C GLY A 137 16.75 -14.82 3.35
N GLY A 138 15.74 -14.88 2.46
CA GLY A 138 15.88 -14.55 1.05
C GLY A 138 16.10 -13.05 0.82
N SER A 139 17.00 -12.73 -0.12
CA SER A 139 17.42 -11.35 -0.39
C SER A 139 16.72 -10.73 -1.61
N ASP A 140 15.75 -11.42 -2.20
CA ASP A 140 15.18 -11.08 -3.51
C ASP A 140 13.77 -10.49 -3.41
N ARG A 141 13.68 -9.22 -3.78
CA ARG A 141 12.42 -8.45 -3.87
C ARG A 141 11.77 -8.67 -5.24
N ASP A 142 11.72 -9.91 -5.71
CA ASP A 142 11.40 -10.19 -7.11
C ASP A 142 9.94 -9.92 -7.46
N LEU A 143 9.01 -10.08 -6.51
CA LEU A 143 7.62 -9.68 -6.72
C LEU A 143 7.49 -8.17 -7.00
N LEU A 144 8.17 -7.34 -6.20
CA LEU A 144 8.12 -5.88 -6.37
C LEU A 144 8.83 -5.48 -7.67
N ARG A 145 9.93 -6.14 -8.03
CA ARG A 145 10.62 -5.89 -9.30
C ARG A 145 9.80 -6.32 -10.51
N ALA A 146 9.10 -7.44 -10.45
CA ALA A 146 8.18 -7.87 -11.50
C ALA A 146 7.02 -6.87 -11.66
N ALA A 147 6.52 -6.31 -10.55
CA ALA A 147 5.52 -5.25 -10.59
C ALA A 147 6.08 -3.95 -11.20
N VAL A 148 7.33 -3.57 -10.92
CA VAL A 148 8.03 -2.46 -11.58
C VAL A 148 8.17 -2.69 -13.09
N GLN A 149 8.55 -3.90 -13.51
CA GLN A 149 8.73 -4.25 -14.92
C GLN A 149 7.40 -4.25 -15.72
N SER A 150 6.26 -4.33 -15.04
CA SER A 150 4.94 -4.29 -15.67
C SER A 150 4.58 -2.94 -16.32
N LYS A 151 5.35 -1.87 -16.06
CA LYS A 151 5.15 -0.50 -16.57
C LYS A 151 3.72 0.02 -16.38
N THR A 152 3.16 -0.27 -15.21
CA THR A 152 1.89 0.29 -14.74
C THR A 152 2.16 1.48 -13.83
N GLU A 153 1.16 2.33 -13.61
CA GLU A 153 1.32 3.55 -12.79
C GLU A 153 1.78 3.17 -11.37
N ARG A 154 1.22 2.07 -10.85
CA ARG A 154 1.64 1.44 -9.60
C ARG A 154 3.09 0.92 -9.67
N GLY A 155 3.51 0.31 -10.79
CA GLY A 155 4.89 -0.13 -11.00
C GLY A 155 5.90 1.01 -10.99
N GLU A 156 5.56 2.17 -11.55
CA GLU A 156 6.40 3.38 -11.51
C GLU A 156 6.54 3.95 -10.09
N GLN A 157 5.43 4.01 -9.34
CA GLN A 157 5.45 4.41 -7.92
C GLN A 157 6.30 3.46 -7.07
N LEU A 158 6.20 2.15 -7.30
CA LEU A 158 7.06 1.15 -6.64
C LEU A 158 8.53 1.35 -7.00
N ASN A 159 8.85 1.65 -8.26
CA ASN A 159 10.22 1.88 -8.70
C ASN A 159 10.84 3.09 -8.00
N ALA A 160 10.08 4.18 -7.87
CA ALA A 160 10.52 5.38 -7.16
C ALA A 160 10.83 5.08 -5.69
N LEU A 161 9.89 4.44 -4.98
CA LEU A 161 10.08 4.04 -3.58
C LEU A 161 11.28 3.12 -3.37
N MET A 162 11.46 2.13 -4.26
CA MET A 162 12.56 1.18 -4.20
C MET A 162 13.91 1.83 -4.51
N THR A 163 13.98 2.72 -5.49
CA THR A 163 15.20 3.47 -5.87
C THR A 163 15.64 4.40 -4.75
N GLU A 164 14.69 5.03 -4.05
CA GLU A 164 14.93 5.89 -2.89
C GLU A 164 15.28 5.10 -1.60
N GLY A 165 15.28 3.77 -1.65
CA GLY A 165 15.53 2.91 -0.49
C GLY A 165 14.42 2.97 0.57
N LYS A 166 13.24 3.50 0.24
CA LYS A 166 12.09 3.57 1.14
C LYS A 166 11.35 2.24 1.18
N LEU A 167 10.69 1.97 2.31
CA LEU A 167 9.79 0.81 2.43
C LEU A 167 8.52 1.07 1.63
N VAL A 168 8.14 0.11 0.80
CA VAL A 168 6.84 0.12 0.12
C VAL A 168 5.75 -0.05 1.19
N PRO A 169 4.69 0.77 1.19
CA PRO A 169 3.60 0.64 2.15
C PRO A 169 3.03 -0.78 2.18
N MET A 170 2.78 -1.29 3.38
CA MET A 170 2.35 -2.67 3.62
C MET A 170 1.08 -3.04 2.84
N GLU A 171 0.12 -2.12 2.78
CA GLU A 171 -1.16 -2.28 2.08
C GLU A 171 -0.94 -2.53 0.59
N VAL A 172 0.00 -1.80 -0.02
CA VAL A 172 0.35 -1.98 -1.43
C VAL A 172 0.97 -3.35 -1.68
N VAL A 173 1.83 -3.83 -0.76
CA VAL A 173 2.45 -5.17 -0.87
C VAL A 173 1.40 -6.28 -0.71
N LEU A 174 0.50 -6.14 0.28
CA LEU A 174 -0.58 -7.10 0.55
C LEU A 174 -1.51 -7.25 -0.67
N ASP A 175 -1.91 -6.15 -1.28
CA ASP A 175 -2.79 -6.17 -2.44
C ASP A 175 -2.11 -6.84 -3.65
N LEU A 176 -0.83 -6.56 -3.91
CA LEU A 176 -0.06 -7.22 -4.98
C LEU A 176 0.05 -8.73 -4.76
N LEU A 177 0.34 -9.14 -3.52
CA LEU A 177 0.40 -10.56 -3.15
C LEU A 177 -0.96 -11.22 -3.39
N LYS A 178 -2.03 -10.63 -2.87
CA LYS A 178 -3.39 -11.13 -3.01
C LYS A 178 -3.80 -11.29 -4.48
N GLU A 179 -3.61 -10.27 -5.30
CA GLU A 179 -3.93 -10.28 -6.73
C GLU A 179 -3.17 -11.39 -7.46
N ASN A 180 -1.86 -11.51 -7.21
CA ASN A 180 -1.02 -12.53 -7.85
C ASN A 180 -1.45 -13.95 -7.43
N MET A 181 -1.69 -14.15 -6.14
CA MET A 181 -2.13 -15.46 -5.60
C MET A 181 -3.48 -15.87 -6.19
N ILE A 182 -4.47 -14.98 -6.21
CA ILE A 182 -5.80 -15.27 -6.77
C ILE A 182 -5.69 -15.61 -8.27
N LYS A 183 -4.90 -14.82 -9.03
CA LYS A 183 -4.70 -15.03 -10.46
C LYS A 183 -4.08 -16.39 -10.79
N ASN A 184 -3.21 -16.89 -9.92
CA ASN A 184 -2.47 -18.15 -10.13
C ASN A 184 -3.03 -19.34 -9.32
N ALA A 185 -4.07 -19.14 -8.52
CA ALA A 185 -4.62 -20.16 -7.63
C ALA A 185 -5.05 -21.43 -8.37
N ASP A 186 -5.68 -21.29 -9.54
CA ASP A 186 -6.19 -22.43 -10.31
C ASP A 186 -5.06 -23.29 -10.90
N LYS A 187 -3.84 -22.75 -11.01
CA LYS A 187 -2.66 -23.41 -11.61
C LYS A 187 -1.66 -23.91 -10.57
N SER A 188 -1.84 -23.56 -9.30
CA SER A 188 -0.87 -23.85 -8.26
C SER A 188 -1.43 -24.74 -7.15
N LYS A 189 -0.57 -25.55 -6.54
CA LYS A 189 -0.88 -26.31 -5.31
C LYS A 189 -0.63 -25.49 -4.03
N GLY A 190 0.15 -24.41 -4.13
CA GLY A 190 0.53 -23.57 -3.01
C GLY A 190 1.33 -22.34 -3.46
N PHE A 191 1.78 -21.53 -2.51
CA PHE A 191 2.54 -20.31 -2.77
C PHE A 191 3.73 -20.24 -1.83
N LEU A 192 4.91 -20.06 -2.41
CA LEU A 192 6.12 -19.62 -1.72
C LEU A 192 6.17 -18.11 -1.84
N ILE A 193 6.21 -17.42 -0.70
CA ILE A 193 6.24 -15.97 -0.63
C ILE A 193 7.60 -15.58 -0.05
N ASP A 194 8.50 -15.18 -0.93
CA ASP A 194 9.88 -14.81 -0.58
C ASP A 194 9.98 -13.35 -0.09
N GLY A 195 10.74 -13.16 0.98
CA GLY A 195 11.07 -11.86 1.54
C GLY A 195 9.90 -11.15 2.23
N TYR A 196 8.85 -11.89 2.59
CA TYR A 196 7.66 -11.44 3.33
C TYR A 196 7.22 -12.55 4.31
N PRO A 197 6.73 -12.21 5.52
CA PRO A 197 6.62 -10.87 6.10
C PRO A 197 7.94 -10.37 6.69
N ARG A 198 8.11 -9.03 6.74
CA ARG A 198 9.32 -8.37 7.30
C ARG A 198 9.11 -7.78 8.70
N GLU A 199 7.86 -7.77 9.16
CA GLU A 199 7.45 -7.27 10.47
C GLU A 199 6.20 -8.04 10.95
N ILE A 200 5.94 -8.04 12.26
CA ILE A 200 4.80 -8.75 12.86
C ILE A 200 3.46 -8.24 12.32
N ALA A 201 3.32 -6.93 12.06
CA ALA A 201 2.08 -6.36 11.54
C ALA A 201 1.71 -6.92 10.16
N GLN A 202 2.71 -7.13 9.29
CA GLN A 202 2.54 -7.76 7.99
C GLN A 202 2.03 -9.20 8.12
N ALA A 203 2.68 -10.00 8.98
CA ALA A 203 2.27 -11.38 9.24
C ALA A 203 0.80 -11.47 9.69
N LYS A 204 0.41 -10.64 10.67
CA LYS A 204 -0.96 -10.60 11.19
C LYS A 204 -1.97 -10.17 10.13
N LYS A 205 -1.71 -9.08 9.41
CA LYS A 205 -2.62 -8.59 8.36
C LYS A 205 -2.75 -9.58 7.20
N PHE A 206 -1.67 -10.27 6.82
CA PHE A 206 -1.74 -11.31 5.79
C PHE A 206 -2.67 -12.45 6.22
N GLU A 207 -2.50 -12.98 7.43
CA GLU A 207 -3.36 -14.07 7.93
C GLU A 207 -4.82 -13.65 8.11
N GLU A 208 -5.06 -12.40 8.51
CA GLU A 208 -6.39 -11.82 8.66
C GLU A 208 -7.10 -11.62 7.30
N LEU A 209 -6.39 -11.05 6.32
CA LEU A 209 -7.02 -10.54 5.08
C LEU A 209 -6.88 -11.48 3.89
N ILE A 210 -5.94 -12.42 3.91
CA ILE A 210 -5.62 -13.27 2.75
C ILE A 210 -5.82 -14.74 3.10
N ALA A 211 -4.89 -15.32 3.88
CA ALA A 211 -4.91 -16.74 4.19
C ALA A 211 -3.98 -17.08 5.37
N PRO A 212 -4.28 -18.11 6.17
CA PRO A 212 -3.37 -18.57 7.22
C PRO A 212 -2.07 -19.10 6.61
N CYS A 213 -0.94 -18.79 7.24
CA CYS A 213 0.35 -19.39 6.90
C CYS A 213 0.39 -20.87 7.32
N ASN A 214 0.93 -21.74 6.47
CA ASN A 214 1.17 -23.15 6.79
C ASN A 214 2.56 -23.38 7.37
N LEU A 215 3.58 -22.74 6.79
CA LEU A 215 4.99 -22.91 7.18
C LEU A 215 5.79 -21.62 6.93
N VAL A 216 6.77 -21.36 7.78
CA VAL A 216 7.84 -20.38 7.58
C VAL A 216 9.15 -21.14 7.44
N LEU A 217 9.79 -20.99 6.29
CA LEU A 217 11.15 -21.44 6.04
C LEU A 217 12.10 -20.29 6.36
N TYR A 218 12.95 -20.45 7.37
CA TYR A 218 14.00 -19.50 7.68
C TYR A 218 15.33 -20.01 7.12
N ILE A 219 15.80 -19.37 6.05
CA ILE A 219 17.11 -19.63 5.44
C ILE A 219 18.14 -18.80 6.21
N ASN A 220 18.71 -19.39 7.25
CA ASN A 220 19.62 -18.71 8.16
C ASN A 220 21.02 -18.60 7.53
N ALA A 221 21.59 -17.40 7.54
CA ALA A 221 23.00 -17.14 7.24
C ALA A 221 23.50 -16.12 8.26
N ASN A 222 24.79 -16.19 8.56
CA ASN A 222 25.40 -15.15 9.39
C ASN A 222 25.54 -13.83 8.61
N ASP A 223 25.66 -12.72 9.35
CA ASP A 223 25.76 -11.38 8.77
C ASP A 223 26.94 -11.20 7.80
N ALA A 224 28.06 -11.89 8.04
CA ALA A 224 29.22 -11.83 7.18
C ALA A 224 28.96 -12.51 5.83
N THR A 225 28.35 -13.69 5.83
CA THR A 225 27.93 -14.42 4.64
C THR A 225 26.86 -13.66 3.88
N MET A 226 25.84 -13.12 4.56
CA MET A 226 24.83 -12.27 3.93
C MET A 226 25.45 -11.03 3.28
N THR A 227 26.34 -10.33 3.97
CA THR A 227 27.04 -9.15 3.43
C THR A 227 27.86 -9.52 2.20
N LYS A 228 28.65 -10.59 2.27
CA LYS A 228 29.46 -11.08 1.14
C LYS A 228 28.60 -11.40 -0.08
N ARG A 229 27.49 -12.12 0.11
CA ARG A 229 26.54 -12.49 -0.96
C ARG A 229 25.89 -11.25 -1.59
N LEU A 230 25.48 -10.27 -0.78
CA LEU A 230 24.87 -9.02 -1.26
C LEU A 230 25.87 -8.15 -2.04
N LEU A 231 27.11 -8.03 -1.57
CA LEU A 231 28.17 -7.31 -2.29
C LEU A 231 28.53 -7.98 -3.62
N HIS A 232 28.66 -9.30 -3.65
CA HIS A 232 28.88 -10.05 -4.90
C HIS A 232 27.72 -9.83 -5.88
N ARG A 233 26.48 -9.82 -5.39
CA ARG A 233 25.30 -9.56 -6.21
C ARG A 233 25.27 -8.14 -6.78
N ALA A 234 25.74 -7.14 -6.03
CA ALA A 234 25.87 -5.77 -6.52
C ALA A 234 26.73 -5.69 -7.79
N GLN A 235 27.82 -6.47 -7.81
CA GLN A 235 28.77 -6.53 -8.92
C GLN A 235 28.21 -7.26 -10.14
N THR A 236 27.39 -8.30 -9.96
CA THR A 236 26.95 -9.18 -11.05
C THR A 236 25.58 -8.85 -11.63
N SER A 237 24.70 -8.18 -10.87
CA SER A 237 23.28 -8.02 -11.25
C SER A 237 22.86 -6.60 -11.66
N GLY A 238 23.76 -5.61 -11.57
CA GLY A 238 23.45 -4.21 -11.87
C GLY A 238 22.51 -3.55 -10.85
N ARG A 239 22.37 -4.12 -9.65
CA ARG A 239 21.55 -3.57 -8.56
C ARG A 239 22.24 -2.39 -7.89
N VAL A 240 21.81 -1.18 -8.27
CA VAL A 240 22.32 0.09 -7.73
C VAL A 240 22.07 0.28 -6.23
N ASP A 241 21.12 -0.47 -5.66
CA ASP A 241 20.73 -0.40 -4.25
C ASP A 241 21.50 -1.37 -3.32
N ASP A 242 22.42 -2.19 -3.85
CA ASP A 242 23.26 -3.12 -3.08
C ASP A 242 24.64 -2.50 -2.75
N ASN A 243 24.67 -1.35 -2.08
CA ASN A 243 25.89 -0.74 -1.54
C ASN A 243 26.08 -1.03 -0.03
N GLU A 244 27.30 -0.87 0.48
CA GLU A 244 27.67 -1.24 1.85
C GLU A 244 26.79 -0.58 2.92
N GLU A 245 26.52 0.72 2.79
CA GLU A 245 25.64 1.43 3.73
C GLU A 245 24.21 0.87 3.73
N THR A 246 23.70 0.56 2.54
CA THR A 246 22.35 0.00 2.38
C THR A 246 22.28 -1.42 2.93
N ILE A 247 23.32 -2.23 2.74
CA ILE A 247 23.43 -3.58 3.31
C ILE A 247 23.41 -3.52 4.85
N LYS A 248 24.23 -2.65 5.46
CA LYS A 248 24.25 -2.45 6.92
C LYS A 248 22.88 -2.06 7.47
N LYS A 249 22.19 -1.11 6.81
CA LYS A 249 20.83 -0.70 7.19
C LYS A 249 19.85 -1.87 7.08
N ARG A 250 19.91 -2.66 6.02
CA ARG A 250 19.04 -3.84 5.82
C ARG A 250 19.24 -4.90 6.91
N LEU A 251 20.49 -5.24 7.25
CA LEU A 251 20.78 -6.20 8.31
C LEU A 251 20.26 -5.70 9.66
N LYS A 252 20.48 -4.43 9.98
CA LYS A 252 19.93 -3.83 11.21
C LYS A 252 18.40 -3.90 11.25
N THR A 253 17.72 -3.57 10.15
CA THR A 253 16.26 -3.67 10.07
C THR A 253 15.78 -5.12 10.14
N PHE A 254 16.49 -6.06 9.51
CA PHE A 254 16.18 -7.48 9.57
C PHE A 254 16.21 -8.00 11.01
N HIS A 255 17.30 -7.75 11.73
CA HIS A 255 17.43 -8.15 13.14
C HIS A 255 16.39 -7.51 14.04
N LYS A 256 16.05 -6.23 13.80
CA LYS A 256 15.11 -5.49 14.64
C LYS A 256 13.64 -5.85 14.39
N GLU A 257 13.25 -5.98 13.12
CA GLU A 257 11.83 -6.04 12.72
C GLU A 257 11.44 -7.42 12.20
N THR A 258 12.35 -8.14 11.55
CA THR A 258 12.07 -9.44 10.91
C THR A 258 12.32 -10.62 11.84
N ILE A 259 13.37 -10.62 12.67
CA ILE A 259 13.60 -11.70 13.65
C ILE A 259 12.39 -11.92 14.59
N PRO A 260 11.70 -10.89 15.12
CA PRO A 260 10.49 -11.11 15.93
C PRO A 260 9.34 -11.84 15.21
N VAL A 261 9.35 -11.90 13.88
CA VAL A 261 8.41 -12.71 13.10
C VAL A 261 8.71 -14.20 13.26
N LEU A 262 9.98 -14.58 13.38
CA LEU A 262 10.40 -15.97 13.60
C LEU A 262 9.84 -16.47 14.94
N ASP A 263 10.02 -15.71 16.02
CA ASP A 263 9.47 -16.02 17.35
C ASP A 263 7.95 -16.22 17.32
N LEU A 264 7.23 -15.42 16.51
CA LEU A 264 5.79 -15.54 16.35
C LEU A 264 5.39 -16.88 15.73
N TYR A 265 6.14 -17.35 14.74
CA TYR A 265 5.84 -18.59 14.01
C TYR A 265 6.41 -19.84 14.66
N GLU A 266 7.52 -19.72 15.39
CA GLU A 266 8.05 -20.76 16.27
C GLU A 266 7.01 -21.12 17.34
N LYS A 267 6.44 -20.13 18.03
CA LYS A 267 5.37 -20.34 19.03
C LYS A 267 4.10 -20.97 18.45
N LYS A 268 3.90 -20.86 17.13
CA LYS A 268 2.80 -21.49 16.40
C LYS A 268 3.13 -22.90 15.89
N ASN A 269 4.35 -23.41 16.14
CA ASN A 269 4.89 -24.65 15.56
C ASN A 269 4.85 -24.65 14.02
N LYS A 270 5.24 -23.52 13.41
CA LYS A 270 5.24 -23.33 11.96
C LYS A 270 6.59 -22.83 11.43
N LEU A 271 7.64 -22.82 12.23
CA LEU A 271 8.97 -22.39 11.81
C LEU A 271 9.86 -23.60 11.58
N GLU A 272 10.51 -23.64 10.41
CA GLU A 272 11.59 -24.58 10.10
C GLU A 272 12.81 -23.76 9.70
N GLU A 273 13.90 -23.91 10.45
CA GLU A 273 15.16 -23.19 10.22
C GLU A 273 16.14 -24.08 9.45
N ILE A 274 16.81 -23.48 8.47
CA ILE A 274 17.75 -24.15 7.57
C ILE A 274 19.05 -23.36 7.57
N ASP A 275 20.14 -24.02 7.92
CA ASP A 275 21.47 -23.45 7.84
C ASP A 275 21.90 -23.31 6.37
N SER A 276 22.06 -22.07 5.91
CA SER A 276 22.48 -21.74 4.55
C SER A 276 23.97 -21.42 4.43
N GLU A 277 24.76 -21.66 5.47
CA GLU A 277 26.22 -21.74 5.39
C GLU A 277 26.69 -23.06 4.72
N LEU A 278 25.79 -24.06 4.64
CA LEU A 278 26.02 -25.31 3.93
C LEU A 278 26.09 -25.11 2.41
N GLU A 279 26.63 -26.13 1.72
CA GLU A 279 26.63 -26.17 0.26
C GLU A 279 25.21 -26.17 -0.32
N PRO A 280 24.97 -25.52 -1.48
CA PRO A 280 23.63 -25.34 -2.04
C PRO A 280 22.79 -26.63 -2.17
N ASP A 281 23.43 -27.74 -2.54
CA ASP A 281 22.74 -29.03 -2.68
C ASP A 281 22.28 -29.60 -1.32
N ALA A 282 23.04 -29.37 -0.26
CA ALA A 282 22.66 -29.77 1.10
C ALA A 282 21.49 -28.92 1.61
N VAL A 283 21.54 -27.60 1.39
CA VAL A 283 20.42 -26.68 1.70
C VAL A 283 19.16 -27.10 0.94
N PHE A 284 19.29 -27.37 -0.36
CA PHE A 284 18.16 -27.79 -1.20
C PHE A 284 17.57 -29.13 -0.72
N SER A 285 18.41 -30.10 -0.35
CA SER A 285 17.94 -31.37 0.20
C SER A 285 17.11 -31.16 1.47
N GLN A 286 17.58 -30.32 2.40
CA GLN A 286 16.83 -30.03 3.63
C GLN A 286 15.49 -29.35 3.34
N VAL A 287 15.46 -28.35 2.45
CA VAL A 287 14.22 -27.69 2.02
C VAL A 287 13.24 -28.72 1.47
N ARG A 288 13.69 -29.60 0.56
CA ARG A 288 12.84 -30.65 -0.01
C ARG A 288 12.26 -31.56 1.07
N ASP A 289 13.10 -32.05 1.97
CA ASP A 289 12.67 -32.99 3.02
C ASP A 289 11.64 -32.35 3.98
N ILE A 290 11.71 -31.04 4.20
CA ILE A 290 10.70 -30.27 4.94
C ILE A 290 9.41 -30.13 4.13
N LEU A 291 9.50 -29.77 2.85
CA LEU A 291 8.35 -29.58 1.97
C LEU A 291 7.61 -30.88 1.67
N ASP A 292 8.30 -32.02 1.62
CA ASP A 292 7.69 -33.33 1.41
C ASP A 292 6.81 -33.74 2.60
N LYS A 293 7.10 -33.27 3.82
CA LYS A 293 6.24 -33.50 5.00
C LYS A 293 4.94 -32.69 4.96
N LEU A 294 4.87 -31.64 4.13
CA LEU A 294 3.69 -30.78 3.98
C LEU A 294 2.71 -31.27 2.89
N ALA A 295 3.18 -32.14 2.00
CA ALA A 295 2.44 -32.70 0.86
C ALA A 295 1.39 -33.71 1.32
#